data_AF-A0A5D0PVU2-F1
#
_entry.id   AF-A0A5D0PVU2-F1
#
_cell.length_a   1.000
_cell.length_b   1.000
_cell.length_c   1.000
_cell.angle_alpha   90.00
_cell.angle_beta   90.00
_cell.angle_gamma   90.00
#
_symmetry.space_group_name_H-M   'P 1'
#
loop_
_entity.id
_entity.type
_entity.pdbx_description
1 polymer ?
#
loop_
_entity_poly.entity_id
_entity_poly.type
_entity_poly.pdbx_seq_one_letter_code
_entity_poly.pdbx_strand_id
1 'polypeptide(L)'
;MTDSYLYNGQSPDDHVASCPDCSAAIALLDRPPETAVEPPASLREAVLSMARRRRSPAVVPVATVAVPYAEQVALMDDLLADLSAPDWETPIAKHGTIRGVVEHLAANDATVAAFMGVAGAGVVTLPVPIHRRWREQAGSLLQRVSAGNEVLLGVEVALAGTSPTPVRAPLRQVMIQRTFETWTHADDIRAATDRSRAEPRPEHVHMIAEFGLAMLPAAMKGPRRDVSATIVLTGPGGGTWTIPLSPTSDHVGVLVSADAVEFCRLMANRLPPDCFPYAAEGDPALARDLIRAAATLGCD
;
A
#
# COMPACT_ATOMS: atom_id res chain seq x y z
N MET A 1 4.39 44.59 30.82
CA MET A 1 5.00 43.85 29.70
C MET A 1 5.99 42.92 30.34
N THR A 2 5.66 41.63 30.37
CA THR A 2 6.39 40.60 31.13
C THR A 2 7.37 39.95 30.17
N ASP A 3 8.67 40.04 30.45
CA ASP A 3 9.74 39.48 29.61
C ASP A 3 9.58 37.95 29.51
N SER A 4 9.09 37.49 28.36
CA SER A 4 8.62 36.12 28.13
C SER A 4 9.74 35.10 27.84
N TYR A 5 11.01 35.44 28.06
CA TYR A 5 12.14 34.61 27.64
C TYR A 5 13.26 34.52 28.69
N LEU A 6 12.90 34.34 29.96
CA LEU A 6 13.88 33.99 30.99
C LEU A 6 14.13 32.48 30.97
N TYR A 7 15.38 32.05 30.74
CA TYR A 7 15.81 30.66 30.90
C TYR A 7 16.44 30.51 32.30
N ASN A 8 15.85 29.67 33.16
CA ASN A 8 16.24 29.55 34.57
C ASN A 8 16.31 30.88 35.35
N GLY A 9 15.45 31.84 35.04
CA GLY A 9 15.37 33.12 35.74
C GLY A 9 16.45 34.16 35.38
N GLN A 10 17.30 33.85 34.40
CA GLN A 10 18.26 34.79 33.82
C GLN A 10 17.78 35.25 32.44
N SER A 11 18.12 36.47 32.05
CA SER A 11 17.92 36.91 30.66
C SER A 11 18.83 36.09 29.73
N PRO A 12 18.50 35.95 28.44
CA PRO A 12 19.35 35.25 27.48
C PRO A 12 20.77 35.82 27.44
N ASP A 13 20.92 37.14 27.52
CA ASP A 13 22.21 37.82 27.51
C ASP A 13 23.03 37.50 28.77
N ASP A 14 22.38 37.46 29.94
CA ASP A 14 23.02 37.09 31.21
C ASP A 14 23.46 35.61 31.22
N HIS A 15 22.67 34.73 30.61
CA HIS A 15 23.02 33.32 30.48
C HIS A 15 24.21 33.13 29.53
N VAL A 16 24.20 33.77 28.36
CA VAL A 16 25.31 33.70 27.40
C VAL A 16 26.61 34.23 28.02
N ALA A 17 26.54 35.30 28.82
CA ALA A 17 27.70 35.85 29.52
C ALA A 17 28.28 34.92 30.60
N SER A 18 27.46 34.00 31.16
CA SER A 18 27.87 33.11 32.26
C SER A 18 28.09 31.65 31.85
N CYS A 19 27.68 31.26 30.64
CA CYS A 19 27.84 29.91 30.10
C CYS A 19 28.93 29.88 29.01
N PRO A 20 30.11 29.26 29.28
CA PRO A 20 31.22 29.19 28.32
C PRO A 20 30.84 28.56 26.98
N ASP A 21 29.96 27.55 26.99
CA ASP A 21 29.52 26.85 25.79
C ASP A 21 28.61 27.73 24.93
N CYS A 22 27.68 28.46 25.55
CA CYS A 22 26.81 29.39 24.83
C CYS A 22 27.57 30.60 24.30
N SER A 23 28.50 31.15 25.08
CA SER A 23 29.40 32.21 24.63
C SER A 23 30.23 31.77 23.41
N ALA A 24 30.79 30.57 23.45
CA ALA A 24 31.53 30.00 22.33
C ALA A 24 30.65 29.77 21.09
N ALA A 25 29.41 29.32 21.28
CA ALA A 25 28.45 29.12 20.19
C ALA A 25 28.05 30.45 19.51
N ILE A 26 27.77 31.50 20.29
CA ILE A 26 27.48 32.84 19.75
C ILE A 26 28.71 33.40 19.02
N ALA A 27 29.90 33.26 19.60
CA ALA A 27 31.14 33.69 18.96
C ALA A 27 31.41 32.97 17.61
N LEU A 28 30.89 31.75 17.40
CA LEU A 28 30.96 31.05 16.11
C LEU A 28 29.95 31.61 15.09
N LEU A 29 28.78 32.07 15.55
CA LEU A 29 27.73 32.65 14.70
C LEU A 29 28.03 34.11 14.31
N ASP A 30 28.66 34.87 15.21
CA ASP A 30 29.08 36.26 15.00
C ASP A 30 30.38 36.38 14.18
N ARG A 31 31.00 35.26 13.79
CA ARG A 31 32.10 35.29 12.84
C ARG A 31 31.59 35.92 11.53
N PRO A 32 32.36 36.84 10.93
CA PRO A 32 32.02 37.30 9.58
C PRO A 32 31.87 36.05 8.70
N PRO A 33 30.86 35.99 7.82
CA PRO A 33 30.63 34.80 7.03
C PRO A 33 31.92 34.49 6.29
N GLU A 34 32.58 33.39 6.67
CA GLU A 34 33.51 32.74 5.77
C GLU A 34 32.72 32.54 4.49
N THR A 35 33.28 32.98 3.35
CA THR A 35 32.62 32.84 2.04
C THR A 35 32.00 31.46 1.98
N ALA A 36 30.67 31.41 1.91
CA ALA A 36 29.94 30.15 1.97
C ALA A 36 30.50 29.26 0.86
N VAL A 37 31.33 28.30 1.25
CA VAL A 37 31.96 27.41 0.29
C VAL A 37 30.84 26.52 -0.20
N GLU A 38 30.61 26.53 -1.51
CA GLU A 38 29.65 25.64 -2.12
C GLU A 38 30.00 24.21 -1.69
N PRO A 39 29.10 23.50 -1.00
CA PRO A 39 29.40 22.16 -0.54
C PRO A 39 29.75 21.30 -1.76
N PRO A 40 30.75 20.41 -1.66
CA PRO A 40 31.10 19.55 -2.78
C PRO A 40 29.86 18.75 -3.20
N ALA A 41 29.65 18.60 -4.52
CA ALA A 41 28.45 17.97 -5.07
C ALA A 41 28.17 16.57 -4.46
N SER A 42 29.22 15.86 -4.06
CA SER A 42 29.15 14.53 -3.42
C SER A 42 28.69 14.56 -1.96
N LEU A 43 28.69 15.71 -1.27
CA LEU A 43 28.29 15.79 0.14
C LEU A 43 26.81 15.44 0.32
N ARG A 44 25.95 15.89 -0.60
CA ARG A 44 24.52 15.55 -0.57
C ARG A 44 24.30 14.04 -0.68
N GLU A 45 24.97 13.40 -1.63
CA GLU A 45 24.92 11.95 -1.81
C GLU A 45 25.47 11.21 -0.59
N ALA A 46 26.61 11.66 -0.05
CA ALA A 46 27.23 11.06 1.13
C ALA A 46 26.33 11.15 2.37
N VAL A 47 25.70 12.31 2.62
CA VAL A 47 24.76 12.53 3.72
C VAL A 47 23.50 11.68 3.55
N LEU A 48 22.90 11.65 2.36
CA LEU A 48 21.74 10.81 2.09
C LEU A 48 22.07 9.31 2.23
N SER A 49 23.24 8.90 1.75
CA SER A 49 23.73 7.53 1.87
C SER A 49 23.97 7.13 3.34
N MET A 50 24.55 8.02 4.15
CA MET A 50 24.68 7.82 5.60
C MET A 50 23.33 7.78 6.32
N ALA A 51 22.41 8.69 5.98
CA ALA A 51 21.07 8.73 6.56
C ALA A 51 20.29 7.44 6.25
N ARG A 52 20.37 6.94 5.00
CA ARG A 52 19.77 5.66 4.59
C ARG A 52 20.40 4.47 5.32
N ARG A 53 21.73 4.44 5.50
CA ARG A 53 22.42 3.38 6.26
C ARG A 53 22.06 3.37 7.75
N ARG A 54 21.85 4.55 8.35
CA ARG A 54 21.51 4.69 9.78
C ARG A 54 20.02 4.47 10.06
N ARG A 55 19.17 4.67 9.07
CA ARG A 55 17.75 4.40 9.18
C ARG A 55 17.54 2.89 9.12
N SER A 56 17.46 2.25 10.30
CA SER A 56 16.86 0.92 10.38
C SER A 56 15.47 0.97 9.73
N PRO A 57 15.06 -0.05 8.96
CA PRO A 57 13.68 -0.13 8.49
C PRO A 57 12.75 0.06 9.69
N ALA A 58 11.74 0.91 9.54
CA ALA A 58 10.73 1.02 10.59
C ALA A 58 10.17 -0.39 10.84
N VAL A 59 10.13 -0.80 12.11
CA VAL A 59 9.44 -2.04 12.48
C VAL A 59 7.98 -1.82 12.11
N VAL A 60 7.49 -2.51 11.09
CA VAL A 60 6.11 -2.43 10.63
C VAL A 60 5.28 -3.31 11.56
N PRO A 61 4.42 -2.74 12.43
CA PRO A 61 3.64 -3.54 13.37
C PRO A 61 2.69 -4.47 12.62
N VAL A 62 2.49 -5.68 13.14
CA VAL A 62 1.54 -6.67 12.56
C VAL A 62 0.13 -6.08 12.34
N ALA A 63 -0.30 -5.20 13.23
CA ALA A 63 -1.59 -4.52 13.13
C ALA A 63 -1.78 -3.74 11.82
N THR A 64 -0.70 -3.23 11.21
CA THR A 64 -0.82 -2.44 9.97
C THR A 64 -1.27 -3.27 8.78
N VAL A 65 -1.13 -4.59 8.81
CA VAL A 65 -1.62 -5.48 7.73
C VAL A 65 -2.78 -6.36 8.17
N ALA A 66 -2.92 -6.65 9.47
CA ALA A 66 -4.01 -7.46 9.98
C ALA A 66 -5.33 -6.68 10.11
N VAL A 67 -5.29 -5.43 10.61
CA VAL A 67 -6.50 -4.61 10.80
C VAL A 67 -7.23 -4.31 9.48
N PRO A 68 -6.54 -3.88 8.40
CA PRO A 68 -7.22 -3.62 7.13
C PRO A 68 -7.96 -4.84 6.58
N TYR A 69 -7.32 -6.00 6.60
CA TYR A 69 -7.94 -7.24 6.13
C TYR A 69 -9.11 -7.66 7.03
N ALA A 70 -8.97 -7.56 8.35
CA ALA A 70 -10.04 -7.87 9.30
C ALA A 70 -11.30 -7.01 9.06
N GLU A 71 -11.11 -5.72 8.76
CA GLU A 71 -12.23 -4.83 8.47
C GLU A 71 -12.91 -5.15 7.14
N GLN A 72 -12.14 -5.45 6.09
CA GLN A 72 -12.74 -5.87 4.81
C GLN A 72 -13.48 -7.20 4.94
N VAL A 73 -12.95 -8.14 5.75
CA VAL A 73 -13.63 -9.40 6.06
C VAL A 73 -14.95 -9.15 6.80
N ALA A 74 -14.98 -8.24 7.77
CA ALA A 74 -16.21 -7.89 8.49
C ALA A 74 -17.26 -7.23 7.57
N LEU A 75 -16.84 -6.24 6.77
CA LEU A 75 -17.72 -5.53 5.83
C LEU A 75 -18.29 -6.47 4.74
N MET A 76 -17.50 -7.45 4.31
CA MET A 76 -17.95 -8.47 3.38
C MET A 76 -18.91 -9.47 4.05
N ASP A 77 -18.63 -9.92 5.29
CA ASP A 77 -19.52 -10.82 6.03
C ASP A 77 -20.91 -10.18 6.24
N ASP A 78 -20.96 -8.89 6.59
CA ASP A 78 -22.20 -8.14 6.68
C ASP A 78 -22.92 -8.05 5.32
N LEU A 79 -22.19 -7.73 4.25
CA LEU A 79 -22.73 -7.67 2.88
C LEU A 79 -23.36 -9.01 2.44
N LEU A 80 -22.68 -10.12 2.75
CA LEU A 80 -23.11 -11.48 2.40
C LEU A 80 -24.29 -11.96 3.26
N ALA A 81 -24.37 -11.53 4.52
CA ALA A 81 -25.48 -11.84 5.42
C ALA A 81 -26.81 -11.22 4.92
N ASP A 82 -26.73 -10.08 4.24
CA ASP A 82 -27.87 -9.38 3.65
C ASP A 82 -28.31 -9.92 2.27
N LEU A 83 -27.69 -10.99 1.77
CA LEU A 83 -28.06 -11.59 0.47
C LEU A 83 -29.18 -12.60 0.61
N SER A 84 -30.16 -12.51 -0.29
CA SER A 84 -31.19 -13.53 -0.46
C SER A 84 -30.65 -14.76 -1.18
N ALA A 85 -31.34 -15.90 -1.10
CA ALA A 85 -30.90 -17.12 -1.78
C ALA A 85 -30.72 -16.96 -3.31
N PRO A 86 -31.60 -16.25 -4.05
CA PRO A 86 -31.38 -15.95 -5.46
C PRO A 86 -30.15 -15.09 -5.74
N ASP A 87 -29.80 -14.15 -4.86
CA ASP A 87 -28.65 -13.25 -5.08
C ASP A 87 -27.33 -14.02 -5.21
N TRP A 88 -27.21 -15.17 -4.53
CA TRP A 88 -26.01 -16.01 -4.62
C TRP A 88 -25.71 -16.52 -6.03
N GLU A 89 -26.74 -16.58 -6.89
CA GLU A 89 -26.63 -17.03 -8.28
C GLU A 89 -26.54 -15.86 -9.28
N THR A 90 -26.51 -14.62 -8.78
CA THR A 90 -26.33 -13.43 -9.63
C THR A 90 -24.97 -13.47 -10.32
N PRO A 91 -24.91 -13.24 -11.66
CA PRO A 91 -23.68 -13.34 -12.41
C PRO A 91 -22.63 -12.29 -12.01
N ILE A 92 -21.37 -12.74 -11.89
CA ILE A 92 -20.20 -11.86 -11.76
C ILE A 92 -19.16 -12.26 -12.82
N ALA A 93 -18.65 -11.26 -13.55
CA ALA A 93 -17.64 -11.48 -14.58
C ALA A 93 -16.40 -12.18 -14.00
N LYS A 94 -15.81 -13.10 -14.79
CA LYS A 94 -14.65 -13.95 -14.44
C LYS A 94 -14.88 -15.01 -13.35
N HIS A 95 -15.83 -14.80 -12.43
CA HIS A 95 -16.10 -15.69 -11.29
C HIS A 95 -17.41 -16.46 -11.38
N GLY A 96 -18.20 -16.25 -12.43
CA GLY A 96 -19.47 -16.95 -12.66
C GLY A 96 -20.60 -16.31 -11.87
N THR A 97 -20.60 -16.47 -10.55
CA THR A 97 -21.66 -15.95 -9.64
C THR A 97 -21.08 -15.37 -8.35
N ILE A 98 -21.91 -14.75 -7.52
CA ILE A 98 -21.53 -14.33 -6.15
C ILE A 98 -20.96 -15.52 -5.35
N ARG A 99 -21.55 -16.71 -5.47
CA ARG A 99 -20.99 -17.93 -4.86
C ARG A 99 -19.56 -18.19 -5.33
N GLY A 100 -19.32 -18.12 -6.64
CA GLY A 100 -18.00 -18.34 -7.23
C GLY A 100 -16.95 -17.34 -6.74
N VAL A 101 -17.33 -16.08 -6.51
CA VAL A 101 -16.45 -15.07 -5.89
C VAL A 101 -16.02 -15.48 -4.48
N VAL A 102 -16.95 -15.95 -3.65
CA VAL A 102 -16.62 -16.37 -2.27
C VAL A 102 -15.77 -17.65 -2.28
N GLU A 103 -16.02 -18.57 -3.22
CA GLU A 103 -15.18 -19.75 -3.43
C GLU A 103 -13.75 -19.37 -3.87
N HIS A 104 -13.62 -18.38 -4.76
CA HIS A 104 -12.34 -17.82 -5.18
C HIS A 104 -11.56 -17.22 -4.01
N LEU A 105 -12.20 -16.35 -3.21
CA LEU A 105 -11.57 -15.76 -2.02
C LEU A 105 -11.11 -16.83 -1.02
N ALA A 106 -11.93 -17.84 -0.76
CA ALA A 106 -11.57 -18.96 0.11
C ALA A 106 -10.38 -19.78 -0.43
N ALA A 107 -10.29 -19.94 -1.76
CA ALA A 107 -9.16 -20.61 -2.38
C ALA A 107 -7.86 -19.79 -2.23
N ASN A 108 -7.90 -18.48 -2.41
CA ASN A 108 -6.74 -17.59 -2.23
C ASN A 108 -6.25 -17.60 -0.78
N ASP A 109 -7.18 -17.53 0.18
CA ASP A 109 -6.87 -17.61 1.61
C ASP A 109 -6.33 -18.98 2.01
N ALA A 110 -6.74 -20.06 1.35
CA ALA A 110 -6.26 -21.42 1.63
C ALA A 110 -4.75 -21.57 1.38
N THR A 111 -4.19 -20.91 0.37
CA THR A 111 -2.75 -20.94 0.11
C THR A 111 -1.95 -20.32 1.27
N VAL A 112 -2.43 -19.20 1.81
CA VAL A 112 -1.77 -18.53 2.95
C VAL A 112 -2.01 -19.31 4.24
N ALA A 113 -3.23 -19.81 4.45
CA ALA A 113 -3.59 -20.64 5.59
C ALA A 113 -2.69 -21.89 5.67
N ALA A 114 -2.47 -22.57 4.54
CA ALA A 114 -1.59 -23.73 4.45
C ALA A 114 -0.14 -23.37 4.78
N PHE A 115 0.38 -22.26 4.24
CA PHE A 115 1.71 -21.76 4.57
C PHE A 115 1.85 -21.46 6.08
N MET A 116 0.81 -20.85 6.67
CA MET A 116 0.76 -20.50 8.09
C MET A 116 0.51 -21.72 8.99
N GLY A 117 0.35 -22.93 8.42
CA GLY A 117 0.03 -24.17 9.14
C GLY A 117 -1.37 -24.19 9.76
N VAL A 118 -2.26 -23.28 9.35
CA VAL A 118 -3.67 -23.30 9.72
C VAL A 118 -4.25 -24.55 9.08
N ALA A 119 -4.72 -25.50 9.89
CA ALA A 119 -5.46 -26.63 9.36
C ALA A 119 -6.66 -26.06 8.61
N GLY A 120 -6.70 -26.24 7.28
CA GLY A 120 -7.91 -25.95 6.51
C GLY A 120 -9.03 -26.73 7.16
N ALA A 121 -10.12 -26.06 7.54
CA ALA A 121 -11.23 -26.58 8.33
C ALA A 121 -11.41 -28.09 8.09
N GLY A 122 -10.81 -28.89 8.98
CA GLY A 122 -10.75 -30.33 8.81
C GLY A 122 -12.17 -30.86 8.95
N VAL A 123 -12.69 -31.47 7.89
CA VAL A 123 -13.84 -32.38 7.89
C VAL A 123 -15.00 -31.90 8.78
N VAL A 124 -15.64 -30.77 8.45
CA VAL A 124 -16.99 -30.53 8.95
C VAL A 124 -17.97 -31.36 8.13
N THR A 125 -18.59 -32.35 8.76
CA THR A 125 -19.50 -33.36 8.21
C THR A 125 -20.91 -32.84 7.88
N LEU A 126 -21.12 -31.53 7.89
CA LEU A 126 -22.36 -30.85 7.46
C LEU A 126 -22.03 -29.86 6.34
N PRO A 127 -22.95 -29.59 5.39
CA PRO A 127 -22.73 -28.56 4.38
C PRO A 127 -22.77 -27.18 5.05
N VAL A 128 -21.64 -26.74 5.59
CA VAL A 128 -21.45 -25.35 6.05
C VAL A 128 -21.53 -24.44 4.82
N PRO A 129 -22.39 -23.42 4.80
CA PRO A 129 -22.47 -22.44 3.72
C PRO A 129 -21.08 -21.84 3.43
N ILE A 130 -20.77 -21.62 2.15
CA ILE A 130 -19.42 -21.20 1.72
C ILE A 130 -18.94 -19.91 2.40
N HIS A 131 -19.82 -18.93 2.62
CA HIS A 131 -19.46 -17.69 3.31
C HIS A 131 -19.03 -17.90 4.76
N ARG A 132 -19.65 -18.85 5.48
CA ARG A 132 -19.22 -19.18 6.85
C ARG A 132 -17.87 -19.87 6.85
N ARG A 133 -17.63 -20.78 5.91
CA ARG A 133 -16.32 -21.43 5.76
C ARG A 133 -15.22 -20.42 5.45
N TRP A 134 -15.45 -19.52 4.49
CA TRP A 134 -14.54 -18.44 4.17
C TRP A 134 -14.29 -17.54 5.38
N ARG A 135 -15.35 -17.13 6.10
CA ARG A 135 -15.25 -16.27 7.29
C ARG A 135 -14.42 -16.89 8.42
N GLU A 136 -14.62 -18.19 8.69
CA GLU A 136 -13.86 -18.95 9.69
C GLU A 136 -12.39 -19.11 9.32
N GLN A 137 -12.11 -19.36 8.03
CA GLN A 137 -10.75 -19.43 7.50
C GLN A 137 -10.02 -18.08 7.62
N ALA A 138 -10.66 -16.99 7.17
CA ALA A 138 -10.14 -15.64 7.30
C ALA A 138 -9.87 -15.28 8.77
N GLY A 139 -10.79 -15.64 9.68
CA GLY A 139 -10.61 -15.47 11.13
C GLY A 139 -9.42 -16.24 11.69
N SER A 140 -9.23 -17.50 11.26
CA SER A 140 -8.09 -18.32 11.68
C SER A 140 -6.76 -17.78 11.17
N LEU A 141 -6.74 -17.28 9.93
CA LEU A 141 -5.58 -16.61 9.35
C LEU A 141 -5.23 -15.34 10.13
N LEU A 142 -6.22 -14.47 10.36
CA LEU A 142 -6.06 -13.23 11.15
C LEU A 142 -5.54 -13.52 12.56
N GLN A 143 -6.05 -14.56 13.23
CA GLN A 143 -5.57 -14.97 14.53
C GLN A 143 -4.09 -15.36 14.49
N ARG A 144 -3.67 -16.16 13.51
CA ARG A 144 -2.27 -16.59 13.38
C ARG A 144 -1.33 -15.45 13.02
N VAL A 145 -1.73 -14.59 12.09
CA VAL A 145 -0.93 -13.41 11.71
C VAL A 145 -0.77 -12.49 12.92
N SER A 146 -1.86 -12.20 13.64
CA SER A 146 -1.87 -11.31 14.82
C SER A 146 -1.08 -11.88 16.00
N ALA A 147 -1.01 -13.20 16.16
CA ALA A 147 -0.20 -13.86 17.18
C ALA A 147 1.29 -13.98 16.77
N GLY A 148 1.63 -13.68 15.52
CA GLY A 148 3.00 -13.66 15.01
C GLY A 148 3.76 -12.40 15.44
N ASN A 149 4.96 -12.24 14.87
CA ASN A 149 5.78 -11.06 15.04
C ASN A 149 6.21 -10.48 13.68
N GLU A 150 6.92 -9.36 13.70
CA GLU A 150 7.29 -8.63 12.49
C GLU A 150 8.29 -9.38 11.60
N VAL A 151 9.03 -10.35 12.14
CA VAL A 151 9.90 -11.22 11.34
C VAL A 151 9.08 -12.09 10.40
N LEU A 152 7.93 -12.59 10.86
CA LEU A 152 7.02 -13.39 10.04
C LEU A 152 6.50 -12.59 8.84
N LEU A 153 6.28 -11.29 8.99
CA LEU A 153 5.86 -10.40 7.90
C LEU A 153 6.88 -10.26 6.77
N GLY A 154 8.14 -10.60 7.04
CA GLY A 154 9.22 -10.62 6.06
C GLY A 154 9.33 -11.93 5.28
N VAL A 155 8.62 -12.99 5.67
CA VAL A 155 8.76 -14.30 5.03
C VAL A 155 8.07 -14.30 3.67
N GLU A 156 8.76 -14.79 2.66
CA GLU A 156 8.27 -14.90 1.29
C GLU A 156 7.15 -15.95 1.17
N VAL A 157 6.00 -15.52 0.67
CA VAL A 157 4.81 -16.35 0.41
C VAL A 157 4.30 -16.04 -1.00
N ALA A 158 3.63 -17.00 -1.64
CA ALA A 158 3.04 -16.74 -2.96
C ALA A 158 1.90 -15.71 -2.85
N LEU A 159 1.90 -14.73 -3.76
CA LEU A 159 0.73 -13.91 -4.04
C LEU A 159 -0.36 -14.79 -4.70
N ALA A 160 -1.61 -14.44 -4.45
CA ALA A 160 -2.74 -15.00 -5.19
C ALA A 160 -2.72 -14.48 -6.63
N GLY A 161 -3.26 -15.27 -7.55
CA GLY A 161 -3.33 -14.94 -8.97
C GLY A 161 -3.17 -16.15 -9.88
N THR A 162 -3.46 -15.96 -11.16
CA THR A 162 -3.53 -17.03 -12.17
C THR A 162 -2.25 -17.23 -12.97
N SER A 163 -1.17 -16.53 -12.61
CA SER A 163 0.13 -16.65 -13.29
C SER A 163 0.67 -18.10 -13.21
N PRO A 164 1.18 -18.66 -14.33
CA PRO A 164 1.79 -20.00 -14.33
C PRO A 164 3.00 -20.10 -13.39
N THR A 165 3.65 -18.98 -13.11
CA THR A 165 4.75 -18.88 -12.15
C THR A 165 4.30 -18.01 -10.98
N PRO A 166 4.18 -18.57 -9.77
CA PRO A 166 3.77 -17.80 -8.60
C PRO A 166 4.77 -16.68 -8.30
N VAL A 167 4.28 -15.45 -8.25
CA VAL A 167 5.06 -14.32 -7.73
C VAL A 167 5.13 -14.48 -6.22
N ARG A 168 6.35 -14.49 -5.67
CA ARG A 168 6.56 -14.50 -4.23
C ARG A 168 6.78 -13.09 -3.73
N ALA A 169 6.17 -12.79 -2.60
CA ALA A 169 6.32 -11.53 -1.91
C ALA A 169 6.35 -11.77 -0.40
N PRO A 170 6.92 -10.85 0.39
CA PRO A 170 6.85 -10.91 1.84
C PRO A 170 5.40 -10.98 2.33
N LEU A 171 5.15 -11.72 3.41
CA LEU A 171 3.82 -11.94 3.97
C LEU A 171 3.03 -10.64 4.19
N ARG A 172 3.70 -9.52 4.53
CA ARG A 172 3.04 -8.20 4.59
C ARG A 172 2.32 -7.82 3.29
N GLN A 173 2.95 -8.01 2.13
CA GLN A 173 2.35 -7.68 0.83
C GLN A 173 1.24 -8.65 0.49
N VAL A 174 1.40 -9.91 0.89
CA VAL A 174 0.35 -10.91 0.80
C VAL A 174 -0.90 -10.48 1.59
N MET A 175 -0.76 -10.02 2.84
CA MET A 175 -1.89 -9.53 3.63
C MET A 175 -2.54 -8.27 3.04
N ILE A 176 -1.75 -7.38 2.41
CA ILE A 176 -2.29 -6.21 1.70
C ILE A 176 -3.10 -6.64 0.47
N GLN A 177 -2.61 -7.61 -0.32
CA GLN A 177 -3.37 -8.17 -1.45
C GLN A 177 -4.73 -8.74 -0.98
N ARG A 178 -4.81 -9.32 0.22
CA ARG A 178 -6.06 -9.94 0.73
C ARG A 178 -7.07 -8.86 1.10
N THR A 179 -6.59 -7.76 1.66
CA THR A 179 -7.39 -6.54 1.87
C THR A 179 -7.91 -6.01 0.53
N PHE A 180 -7.04 -5.91 -0.48
CA PHE A 180 -7.38 -5.41 -1.80
C PHE A 180 -8.41 -6.28 -2.54
N GLU A 181 -8.21 -7.59 -2.55
CA GLU A 181 -9.12 -8.56 -3.18
C GLU A 181 -10.48 -8.57 -2.48
N THR A 182 -10.51 -8.60 -1.14
CA THR A 182 -11.76 -8.62 -0.38
C THR A 182 -12.58 -7.36 -0.64
N TRP A 183 -11.93 -6.18 -0.65
CA TRP A 183 -12.61 -4.93 -0.99
C TRP A 183 -13.12 -4.93 -2.44
N THR A 184 -12.25 -5.29 -3.39
CA THR A 184 -12.59 -5.33 -4.83
C THR A 184 -13.81 -6.19 -5.07
N HIS A 185 -13.83 -7.39 -4.50
CA HIS A 185 -14.93 -8.33 -4.70
C HIS A 185 -16.18 -7.95 -3.91
N ALA A 186 -16.06 -7.25 -2.78
CA ALA A 186 -17.22 -6.66 -2.13
C ALA A 186 -17.87 -5.60 -3.03
N ASP A 187 -17.07 -4.77 -3.71
CA ASP A 187 -17.57 -3.81 -4.70
C ASP A 187 -18.14 -4.50 -5.95
N ASP A 188 -17.58 -5.62 -6.40
CA ASP A 188 -18.17 -6.45 -7.48
C ASP A 188 -19.56 -6.97 -7.09
N ILE A 189 -19.72 -7.48 -5.86
CA ILE A 189 -21.01 -7.95 -5.33
C ILE A 189 -22.01 -6.80 -5.21
N ARG A 190 -21.58 -5.65 -4.69
CA ARG A 190 -22.44 -4.46 -4.60
C ARG A 190 -22.93 -4.02 -5.96
N ALA A 191 -22.04 -3.97 -6.96
CA ALA A 191 -22.41 -3.64 -8.33
C ALA A 191 -23.40 -4.66 -8.93
N ALA A 192 -23.20 -5.97 -8.68
CA ALA A 192 -24.08 -7.02 -9.17
C ALA A 192 -25.48 -7.01 -8.51
N THR A 193 -25.62 -6.40 -7.33
CA THR A 193 -26.85 -6.36 -6.53
C THR A 193 -27.46 -4.96 -6.43
N ASP A 194 -27.08 -4.05 -7.34
CA ASP A 194 -27.55 -2.66 -7.40
C ASP A 194 -27.34 -1.85 -6.09
N ARG A 195 -26.29 -2.19 -5.33
CA ARG A 195 -25.87 -1.49 -4.11
C ARG A 195 -24.77 -0.47 -4.43
N SER A 196 -24.75 0.64 -3.71
CA SER A 196 -23.69 1.65 -3.83
C SER A 196 -22.34 1.09 -3.40
N ARG A 197 -21.26 1.42 -4.12
CA ARG A 197 -19.89 1.08 -3.73
C ARG A 197 -19.54 1.67 -2.37
N ALA A 198 -18.65 1.01 -1.64
CA ALA A 198 -18.17 1.47 -0.35
C ALA A 198 -16.64 1.53 -0.36
N GLU A 199 -16.09 2.70 -0.02
CA GLU A 199 -14.65 2.94 -0.02
C GLU A 199 -14.03 2.48 1.31
N PRO A 200 -12.82 1.87 1.29
CA PRO A 200 -12.08 1.60 2.51
C PRO A 200 -11.67 2.90 3.19
N ARG A 201 -11.20 2.80 4.43
CA ARG A 201 -10.61 3.97 5.10
C ARG A 201 -9.42 4.52 4.29
N PRO A 202 -9.17 5.84 4.33
CA PRO A 202 -8.09 6.47 3.56
C PRO A 202 -6.73 5.79 3.72
N GLU A 203 -6.36 5.37 4.92
CA GLU A 203 -5.11 4.67 5.20
C GLU A 203 -5.01 3.29 4.51
N HIS A 204 -6.14 2.61 4.30
CA HIS A 204 -6.17 1.34 3.58
C HIS A 204 -6.07 1.56 2.07
N VAL A 205 -6.71 2.61 1.54
CA VAL A 205 -6.55 3.02 0.14
C VAL A 205 -5.09 3.36 -0.16
N HIS A 206 -4.45 4.16 0.71
CA HIS A 206 -3.03 4.51 0.57
C HIS A 206 -2.11 3.28 0.52
N MET A 207 -2.36 2.32 1.42
CA MET A 207 -1.61 1.07 1.50
C MET A 207 -1.80 0.19 0.26
N ILE A 208 -3.02 0.07 -0.25
CA ILE A 208 -3.32 -0.68 -1.47
C ILE A 208 -2.65 -0.01 -2.67
N ALA A 209 -2.73 1.31 -2.77
CA ALA A 209 -2.06 2.07 -3.82
C ALA A 209 -0.55 1.86 -3.78
N GLU A 210 0.09 1.98 -2.62
CA GLU A 210 1.53 1.73 -2.47
C GLU A 210 1.92 0.30 -2.89
N PHE A 211 1.11 -0.70 -2.52
CA PHE A 211 1.30 -2.09 -2.96
C PHE A 211 1.28 -2.22 -4.49
N GLY A 212 0.28 -1.64 -5.17
CA GLY A 212 0.19 -1.70 -6.62
C GLY A 212 1.30 -0.91 -7.34
N LEU A 213 1.63 0.27 -6.84
CA LEU A 213 2.71 1.10 -7.38
C LEU A 213 4.08 0.39 -7.28
N ALA A 214 4.32 -0.39 -6.22
CA ALA A 214 5.53 -1.19 -6.08
C ALA A 214 5.64 -2.33 -7.12
N MET A 215 4.50 -2.82 -7.63
CA MET A 215 4.44 -3.86 -8.65
C MET A 215 4.56 -3.32 -10.08
N LEU A 216 4.33 -2.01 -10.26
CA LEU A 216 4.25 -1.38 -11.58
C LEU A 216 5.50 -1.58 -12.45
N PRO A 217 6.75 -1.43 -11.95
CA PRO A 217 7.95 -1.64 -12.77
C PRO A 217 8.04 -3.05 -13.37
N ALA A 218 7.59 -4.07 -12.65
CA ALA A 218 7.60 -5.45 -13.13
C ALA A 218 6.48 -5.74 -14.14
N ALA A 219 5.37 -5.00 -14.06
CA ALA A 219 4.23 -5.14 -14.98
C ALA A 219 4.41 -4.38 -16.30
N MET A 220 5.32 -3.40 -16.35
CA MET A 220 5.64 -2.66 -17.57
C MET A 220 6.11 -3.60 -18.69
N LYS A 221 5.49 -3.48 -19.86
CA LYS A 221 5.88 -4.19 -21.08
C LYS A 221 6.69 -3.26 -21.99
N GLY A 222 7.51 -3.85 -22.84
CA GLY A 222 8.32 -3.11 -23.83
C GLY A 222 9.75 -2.82 -23.38
N PRO A 223 10.48 -1.98 -24.13
CA PRO A 223 11.88 -1.70 -23.83
C PRO A 223 12.02 -0.98 -22.48
N ARG A 224 13.07 -1.33 -21.73
CA ARG A 224 13.42 -0.62 -20.50
C ARG A 224 13.73 0.84 -20.84
N ARG A 225 13.15 1.75 -20.07
CA ARG A 225 13.40 3.19 -20.15
C ARG A 225 14.27 3.58 -18.97
N ASP A 226 15.30 4.36 -19.21
CA ASP A 226 16.19 4.84 -18.15
C ASP A 226 15.59 6.09 -17.47
N VAL A 227 14.40 5.94 -16.89
CA VAL A 227 13.61 7.03 -16.29
C VAL A 227 12.94 6.58 -14.99
N SER A 228 12.52 7.55 -14.19
CA SER A 228 11.55 7.41 -13.11
C SER A 228 10.20 8.01 -13.53
N ALA A 229 9.12 7.55 -12.91
CA ALA A 229 7.79 8.14 -13.04
C ALA A 229 7.33 8.70 -11.68
N THR A 230 6.74 9.88 -11.65
CA THR A 230 6.10 10.40 -10.44
C THR A 230 4.59 10.19 -10.55
N ILE A 231 4.01 9.52 -9.57
CA ILE A 231 2.57 9.29 -9.49
C ILE A 231 2.03 10.09 -8.30
N VAL A 232 1.09 10.99 -8.57
CA VAL A 232 0.37 11.78 -7.57
C VAL A 232 -1.05 11.23 -7.50
N LEU A 233 -1.40 10.58 -6.39
CA LEU A 233 -2.77 10.19 -6.16
C LEU A 233 -3.45 11.24 -5.28
N THR A 234 -4.57 11.78 -5.75
CA THR A 234 -5.36 12.79 -5.04
C THR A 234 -6.49 12.15 -4.25
N GLY A 235 -7.16 12.95 -3.41
CA GLY A 235 -8.30 12.48 -2.60
C GLY A 235 -7.89 11.71 -1.34
N PRO A 236 -8.88 11.14 -0.62
CA PRO A 236 -8.62 10.35 0.58
C PRO A 236 -7.76 9.12 0.28
N GLY A 237 -6.66 8.96 1.04
CA GLY A 237 -5.68 7.90 0.81
C GLY A 237 -4.66 8.20 -0.29
N GLY A 238 -4.71 9.41 -0.86
CA GLY A 238 -3.73 9.91 -1.81
C GLY A 238 -2.30 10.03 -1.25
N GLY A 239 -1.39 10.44 -2.12
CA GLY A 239 0.03 10.56 -1.83
C GLY A 239 0.85 10.89 -3.06
N THR A 240 2.17 10.92 -2.91
CA THR A 240 3.09 11.10 -4.04
C THR A 240 4.21 10.09 -3.95
N TRP A 241 4.42 9.38 -5.05
CA TRP A 241 5.44 8.34 -5.18
C TRP A 241 6.30 8.62 -6.41
N THR A 242 7.61 8.46 -6.26
CA THR A 242 8.52 8.40 -7.41
C THR A 242 8.97 6.96 -7.58
N ILE A 243 8.60 6.37 -8.70
CA ILE A 243 8.80 4.96 -9.03
C ILE A 243 9.94 4.86 -10.05
N PRO A 244 11.08 4.26 -9.68
CA PRO A 244 12.16 4.01 -10.64
C PRO A 244 11.74 2.90 -11.62
N LEU A 245 11.72 3.21 -12.92
CA LEU A 245 11.55 2.20 -13.98
C LEU A 245 12.92 1.64 -14.44
N SER A 246 13.99 2.31 -14.02
CA SER A 246 15.38 1.86 -14.07
C SER A 246 16.03 2.11 -12.70
N PRO A 247 16.80 1.16 -12.13
CA PRO A 247 17.39 1.29 -10.79
C PRO A 247 18.28 2.52 -10.56
N THR A 248 18.78 3.13 -11.64
CA THR A 248 19.82 4.17 -11.59
C THR A 248 19.35 5.55 -12.02
N SER A 249 18.15 5.69 -12.57
CA SER A 249 17.72 6.96 -13.16
C SER A 249 17.07 7.88 -12.12
N ASP A 250 17.63 9.07 -11.98
CA ASP A 250 17.06 10.22 -11.25
C ASP A 250 16.19 11.11 -12.14
N HIS A 251 16.17 10.87 -13.46
CA HIS A 251 15.38 11.63 -14.42
C HIS A 251 13.91 11.20 -14.38
N VAL A 252 13.02 12.10 -13.95
CA VAL A 252 11.57 11.90 -14.02
C VAL A 252 11.10 12.17 -15.45
N GLY A 253 10.73 11.11 -16.17
CA GLY A 253 10.25 11.20 -17.56
C GLY A 253 8.76 11.53 -17.68
N VAL A 254 7.99 11.29 -16.61
CA VAL A 254 6.55 11.60 -16.57
C VAL A 254 6.07 11.83 -15.14
N LEU A 255 5.14 12.77 -14.98
CA LEU A 255 4.29 12.90 -13.80
C LEU A 255 2.86 12.53 -14.21
N VAL A 256 2.20 11.67 -13.44
CA VAL A 256 0.80 11.29 -13.62
C VAL A 256 0.03 11.65 -12.36
N SER A 257 -1.13 12.30 -12.50
CA SER A 257 -2.04 12.60 -11.40
C SER A 257 -3.40 11.96 -11.63
N ALA A 258 -3.93 11.27 -10.63
CA ALA A 258 -5.26 10.64 -10.67
C ALA A 258 -5.87 10.50 -9.27
N ASP A 259 -7.15 10.17 -9.17
CA ASP A 259 -7.79 9.87 -7.88
C ASP A 259 -7.29 8.53 -7.31
N ALA A 260 -7.06 8.46 -5.99
CA ALA A 260 -6.49 7.28 -5.34
C ALA A 260 -7.41 6.05 -5.37
N VAL A 261 -8.71 6.24 -5.16
CA VAL A 261 -9.70 5.16 -5.16
C VAL A 261 -9.91 4.65 -6.58
N GLU A 262 -10.05 5.56 -7.55
CA GLU A 262 -10.18 5.19 -8.96
C GLU A 262 -8.90 4.50 -9.47
N PHE A 263 -7.71 4.90 -9.02
CA PHE A 263 -6.47 4.21 -9.35
C PHE A 263 -6.45 2.77 -8.82
N CYS A 264 -6.94 2.53 -7.59
CA CYS A 264 -7.06 1.16 -7.07
C CYS A 264 -8.11 0.34 -7.86
N ARG A 265 -9.19 0.97 -8.33
CA ARG A 265 -10.18 0.32 -9.23
C ARG A 265 -9.63 0.02 -10.62
N LEU A 266 -8.76 0.89 -11.15
CA LEU A 266 -7.97 0.63 -12.36
C LEU A 266 -7.08 -0.59 -12.14
N MET A 267 -6.32 -0.62 -11.04
CA MET A 267 -5.47 -1.76 -10.68
C MET A 267 -6.27 -3.06 -10.59
N ALA A 268 -7.49 -3.00 -10.04
CA ALA A 268 -8.41 -4.13 -9.93
C ALA A 268 -9.00 -4.58 -11.29
N ASN A 269 -8.63 -3.93 -12.39
CA ASN A 269 -9.21 -4.15 -13.72
C ASN A 269 -10.74 -3.96 -13.72
N ARG A 270 -11.23 -2.99 -12.94
CA ARG A 270 -12.65 -2.58 -12.86
C ARG A 270 -12.92 -1.22 -13.47
N LEU A 271 -11.88 -0.57 -14.00
CA LEU A 271 -11.95 0.66 -14.77
C LEU A 271 -11.07 0.49 -16.02
N PRO A 272 -11.63 0.57 -17.25
CA PRO A 272 -10.84 0.40 -18.45
C PRO A 272 -9.74 1.47 -18.56
N PRO A 273 -8.50 1.11 -18.93
CA PRO A 273 -7.38 2.06 -18.96
C PRO A 273 -7.58 3.20 -19.95
N ASP A 274 -8.28 2.96 -21.06
CA ASP A 274 -8.56 4.00 -22.07
C ASP A 274 -9.68 4.97 -21.61
N CYS A 275 -10.43 4.64 -20.55
CA CYS A 275 -11.47 5.49 -19.94
C CYS A 275 -11.04 6.06 -18.57
N PHE A 276 -9.84 5.71 -18.09
CA PHE A 276 -9.34 6.13 -16.78
C PHE A 276 -9.03 7.63 -16.78
N PRO A 277 -9.63 8.44 -15.88
CA PRO A 277 -9.33 9.85 -15.79
C PRO A 277 -7.98 10.09 -15.09
N TYR A 278 -7.02 10.65 -15.83
CA TYR A 278 -5.75 11.12 -15.28
C TYR A 278 -5.25 12.36 -16.02
N ALA A 279 -4.44 13.15 -15.33
CA ALA A 279 -3.61 14.19 -15.93
C ALA A 279 -2.16 13.70 -16.03
N ALA A 280 -1.43 14.15 -17.04
CA ALA A 280 -0.01 13.82 -17.17
C ALA A 280 0.81 14.98 -17.72
N GLU A 281 2.04 15.10 -17.23
CA GLU A 281 3.06 16.03 -17.69
C GLU A 281 4.34 15.23 -18.04
N GLY A 282 5.01 15.55 -19.14
CA GLY A 282 6.16 14.78 -19.64
C GLY A 282 5.78 13.86 -20.80
N ASP A 283 6.32 12.63 -20.83
CA ASP A 283 6.10 11.67 -21.93
C ASP A 283 4.67 11.07 -21.90
N PRO A 284 3.79 11.41 -22.88
CA PRO A 284 2.42 10.90 -22.90
C PRO A 284 2.33 9.43 -23.30
N ALA A 285 3.33 8.87 -24.00
CA ALA A 285 3.37 7.44 -24.30
C ALA A 285 3.72 6.64 -23.05
N LEU A 286 4.67 7.13 -22.25
CA LEU A 286 5.00 6.54 -20.95
C LEU A 286 3.82 6.59 -19.99
N ALA A 287 3.08 7.70 -19.93
CA ALA A 287 1.86 7.81 -19.13
C ALA A 287 0.85 6.70 -19.49
N ARG A 288 0.55 6.53 -20.79
CA ARG A 288 -0.37 5.48 -21.26
C ARG A 288 0.13 4.08 -20.94
N ASP A 289 1.43 3.82 -21.09
CA ASP A 289 2.02 2.52 -20.76
C ASP A 289 1.89 2.21 -19.26
N LEU A 290 2.09 3.20 -18.39
CA LEU A 290 1.90 3.05 -16.93
C LEU A 290 0.44 2.74 -16.58
N ILE A 291 -0.52 3.47 -17.14
CA ILE A 291 -1.95 3.23 -16.90
C ILE A 291 -2.37 1.83 -17.40
N ARG A 292 -1.88 1.41 -18.57
CA ARG A 292 -2.12 0.07 -19.11
C ARG A 292 -1.47 -1.02 -18.27
N ALA A 293 -0.25 -0.80 -17.78
CA ALA A 293 0.43 -1.75 -16.89
C ALA A 293 -0.32 -1.87 -15.55
N ALA A 294 -0.76 -0.75 -14.96
CA ALA A 294 -1.53 -0.75 -13.73
C ALA A 294 -2.81 -1.58 -13.86
N ALA A 295 -3.53 -1.47 -14.99
CA ALA A 295 -4.75 -2.26 -15.27
C ALA A 295 -4.52 -3.78 -15.37
N THR A 296 -3.27 -4.25 -15.41
CA THR A 296 -2.93 -5.69 -15.43
C THR A 296 -2.56 -6.26 -14.07
N LEU A 297 -2.54 -5.43 -13.01
CA LEU A 297 -2.17 -5.85 -11.65
C LEU A 297 -3.30 -6.55 -10.88
N GLY A 298 -4.51 -6.59 -11.45
CA GLY A 298 -5.68 -7.19 -10.83
C GLY A 298 -5.46 -8.67 -10.51
N CYS A 299 -6.14 -9.15 -9.48
CA CYS A 299 -5.87 -10.46 -8.90
C CYS A 299 -6.72 -11.62 -9.47
N ASP A 300 -7.43 -11.38 -10.58
CA ASP A 300 -8.20 -12.40 -11.30
C ASP A 300 -7.32 -13.26 -12.23
#